data_AF-A0A3A8YMF1-F1
#
_entry.id   AF-A0A3A8YMF1-F1
#
_cell.length_a   1.000
_cell.length_b   1.000
_cell.length_c   1.000
_cell.angle_alpha   90.00
_cell.angle_beta   90.00
_cell.angle_gamma   90.00
#
_symmetry.space_group_name_H-M   'P 1'
#
loop_
_entity.id
_entity.type
_entity.pdbx_description
1 polymer ?
#
loop_
_entity_poly.entity_id
_entity_poly.type
_entity_poly.pdbx_seq_one_letter_code
_entity_poly.pdbx_strand_id
1 'polypeptide(L)'
;MCEQLDSILREIFPSAEMASYLAECALTRTKLRDAVAYAAIPLERKRDIFLQLSSGKNTAYFRRQSASIEAAIREMQPKPGEFFVLKHFCHDEDEQFFREKTLEPYLAWEHIWERIREYLGYLEDDEKELTWFEVEKWSPDGTGRLKNDYDYTIFGREVCYFSHNIHSSRDWLEFSTNCDLNLPVPFHAGDLVTIDCRPSEPVSRAVILEVGDNWDCCCLQALYRNDDGTWSTGAVKHGRVFPVHHSPNISPLYRLASFRGQLSEEERLLEQVSRYVNGDEERGSGLWYHIYELCEDRRNRTVTEDEILSYITDEGV
;
A
#
# COMPACT_ATOMS: atom_id res chain seq x y z
N MET A 1 -9.28 21.15 -15.59
CA MET A 1 -9.58 19.78 -15.14
C MET A 1 -8.47 18.81 -15.50
N CYS A 2 -8.04 18.69 -16.78
CA CYS A 2 -6.92 17.80 -17.17
C CYS A 2 -5.60 18.18 -16.46
N GLU A 3 -5.11 19.41 -16.62
CA GLU A 3 -3.86 19.85 -15.97
C GLU A 3 -3.88 19.76 -14.43
N GLN A 4 -5.07 19.91 -13.82
CA GLN A 4 -5.24 19.80 -12.36
C GLN A 4 -5.18 18.33 -11.91
N LEU A 5 -5.77 17.41 -12.68
CA LEU A 5 -5.72 15.99 -12.40
C LEU A 5 -4.29 15.47 -12.54
N ASP A 6 -3.57 15.88 -13.58
CA ASP A 6 -2.17 15.49 -13.81
C ASP A 6 -1.28 15.90 -12.64
N SER A 7 -1.47 17.13 -12.12
CA SER A 7 -0.73 17.62 -10.96
C SER A 7 -1.04 16.81 -9.70
N ILE A 8 -2.31 16.41 -9.49
CA ILE A 8 -2.71 15.58 -8.35
C ILE A 8 -2.08 14.19 -8.45
N LEU A 9 -2.11 13.57 -9.63
CA LEU A 9 -1.56 12.23 -9.85
C LEU A 9 -0.05 12.19 -9.64
N ARG A 10 0.69 13.19 -10.15
CA ARG A 10 2.15 13.31 -9.92
C ARG A 10 2.52 13.51 -8.46
N GLU A 11 1.62 14.07 -7.66
CA GLU A 11 1.84 14.25 -6.24
C GLU A 11 1.66 12.96 -5.46
N ILE A 12 0.60 12.19 -5.75
CA ILE A 12 0.27 10.98 -4.99
C ILE A 12 1.00 9.72 -5.49
N PHE A 13 1.49 9.72 -6.75
CA PHE A 13 2.31 8.65 -7.33
C PHE A 13 3.73 9.17 -7.61
N PRO A 14 4.73 8.84 -6.77
CA PRO A 14 6.13 9.18 -7.03
C PRO A 14 6.69 8.63 -8.34
N SER A 15 6.14 7.51 -8.84
CA SER A 15 6.49 6.95 -10.14
C SER A 15 5.93 7.82 -11.27
N ALA A 16 6.82 8.51 -12.01
CA ALA A 16 6.42 9.36 -13.12
C ALA A 16 5.74 8.58 -14.26
N GLU A 17 6.13 7.32 -14.45
CA GLU A 17 5.53 6.39 -15.42
C GLU A 17 4.07 6.11 -15.06
N MET A 18 3.83 5.71 -13.80
CA MET A 18 2.48 5.46 -13.27
C MET A 18 1.62 6.73 -13.31
N ALA A 19 2.14 7.86 -12.85
CA ALA A 19 1.41 9.12 -12.82
C ALA A 19 1.00 9.59 -14.22
N SER A 20 1.90 9.48 -15.21
CA SER A 20 1.63 9.91 -16.59
C SER A 20 0.61 9.00 -17.27
N TYR A 21 0.73 7.68 -17.07
CA TYR A 21 -0.23 6.72 -17.61
C TYR A 21 -1.64 6.91 -17.04
N LEU A 22 -1.75 7.11 -15.72
CA LEU A 22 -3.05 7.35 -15.08
C LEU A 22 -3.70 8.66 -15.51
N ALA A 23 -2.92 9.67 -15.88
CA ALA A 23 -3.41 10.95 -16.39
C ALA A 23 -4.09 10.79 -17.77
N GLU A 24 -3.64 9.84 -18.58
CA GLU A 24 -4.23 9.51 -19.88
C GLU A 24 -5.45 8.57 -19.75
N CYS A 25 -5.61 7.92 -18.60
CA CYS A 25 -6.70 7.00 -18.34
C CYS A 25 -8.02 7.72 -18.02
N ALA A 26 -9.13 7.18 -18.53
CA ALA A 26 -10.48 7.61 -18.14
C ALA A 26 -10.87 7.05 -16.76
N LEU A 27 -10.30 7.60 -15.69
CA LEU A 27 -10.58 7.16 -14.32
C LEU A 27 -12.00 7.57 -13.88
N THR A 28 -12.72 6.61 -13.29
CA THR A 28 -14.02 6.92 -12.67
C THR A 28 -13.80 7.77 -11.42
N ARG A 29 -14.84 8.51 -10.99
CA ARG A 29 -14.80 9.28 -9.74
C ARG A 29 -14.46 8.43 -8.51
N THR A 30 -14.82 7.14 -8.52
CA THR A 30 -14.53 6.22 -7.41
C THR A 30 -13.06 5.84 -7.41
N LYS A 31 -12.50 5.47 -8.57
CA LYS A 31 -11.05 5.18 -8.68
C LYS A 31 -10.20 6.38 -8.27
N LEU A 32 -10.58 7.59 -8.68
CA LEU A 32 -9.90 8.81 -8.26
C LEU A 32 -10.05 9.07 -6.75
N ARG A 33 -11.22 8.80 -6.17
CA ARG A 33 -11.42 8.89 -4.72
C ARG A 33 -10.53 7.92 -3.99
N ASP A 34 -10.49 6.66 -4.41
CA ASP A 34 -9.68 5.61 -3.78
C ASP A 34 -8.19 5.93 -3.88
N ALA A 35 -7.73 6.42 -5.04
CA ALA A 35 -6.35 6.87 -5.24
C ALA A 35 -5.95 8.01 -4.26
N VAL A 36 -6.84 8.97 -4.02
CA VAL A 36 -6.54 10.05 -3.06
C VAL A 36 -6.71 9.58 -1.61
N ALA A 37 -7.75 8.77 -1.33
CA ALA A 37 -8.09 8.32 0.01
C ALA A 37 -7.04 7.37 0.59
N TYR A 38 -6.42 6.51 -0.24
CA TYR A 38 -5.46 5.52 0.22
C TYR A 38 -3.99 5.96 0.07
N ALA A 39 -3.70 7.10 -0.57
CA ALA A 39 -2.34 7.63 -0.72
C ALA A 39 -1.69 7.96 0.63
N ALA A 40 -0.39 7.70 0.80
CA ALA A 40 0.34 8.01 2.02
C ALA A 40 0.74 9.51 2.10
N ILE A 41 -0.25 10.39 2.10
CA ILE A 41 -0.08 11.86 2.17
C ILE A 41 -0.88 12.45 3.35
N PRO A 42 -0.51 13.64 3.86
CA PRO A 42 -1.18 14.24 5.02
C PRO A 42 -2.68 14.43 4.83
N LEU A 43 -3.46 14.29 5.91
CA LEU A 43 -4.92 14.49 5.90
C LEU A 43 -5.32 15.87 5.36
N GLU A 44 -4.63 16.93 5.77
CA GLU A 44 -4.84 18.29 5.26
C GLU A 44 -4.70 18.34 3.74
N ARG A 45 -3.71 17.62 3.21
CA ARG A 45 -3.47 17.60 1.77
C ARG A 45 -4.54 16.81 1.03
N LYS A 46 -4.97 15.65 1.56
CA LYS A 46 -6.12 14.91 1.02
C LYS A 46 -7.37 15.79 0.97
N ARG A 47 -7.67 16.51 2.06
CA ARG A 47 -8.79 17.46 2.13
C ARG A 47 -8.70 18.48 0.99
N ASP A 48 -7.54 19.09 0.81
CA ASP A 48 -7.34 20.13 -0.21
C ASP A 48 -7.49 19.57 -1.64
N ILE A 49 -6.99 18.36 -1.89
CA ILE A 49 -7.19 17.66 -3.17
C ILE A 49 -8.67 17.42 -3.41
N PHE A 50 -9.42 16.91 -2.43
CA PHE A 50 -10.86 16.71 -2.57
C PHE A 50 -11.63 18.02 -2.80
N LEU A 51 -11.20 19.12 -2.17
CA LEU A 51 -11.77 20.45 -2.45
C LEU A 51 -11.49 20.89 -3.89
N GLN A 52 -10.26 20.69 -4.39
CA GLN A 52 -9.90 20.97 -5.78
C GLN A 52 -10.75 20.14 -6.76
N LEU A 53 -10.89 18.83 -6.52
CA LEU A 53 -11.75 17.94 -7.30
C LEU A 53 -13.23 18.32 -7.23
N SER A 54 -13.63 19.07 -6.19
CA SER A 54 -15.00 19.58 -6.03
C SER A 54 -15.27 20.91 -6.73
N SER A 55 -14.33 21.42 -7.53
CA SER A 55 -14.52 22.62 -8.35
C SER A 55 -15.14 22.26 -9.71
N GLY A 56 -16.48 22.40 -9.85
CA GLY A 56 -17.22 22.01 -11.06
C GLY A 56 -18.73 21.81 -10.87
N LYS A 57 -19.39 21.12 -11.82
CA LYS A 57 -20.79 20.68 -11.72
C LYS A 57 -20.86 19.29 -11.06
N ASN A 58 -21.86 19.04 -10.20
CA ASN A 58 -22.11 17.76 -9.52
C ASN A 58 -21.01 17.30 -8.51
N THR A 59 -20.66 18.19 -7.58
CA THR A 59 -19.44 18.10 -6.75
C THR A 59 -19.68 17.68 -5.30
N ALA A 60 -20.92 17.36 -4.93
CA ALA A 60 -21.29 16.95 -3.58
C ALA A 60 -20.53 15.70 -3.11
N TYR A 61 -20.15 14.81 -4.04
CA TYR A 61 -19.40 13.60 -3.73
C TYR A 61 -18.04 13.91 -3.07
N PHE A 62 -17.19 14.71 -3.73
CA PHE A 62 -15.86 15.05 -3.20
C PHE A 62 -15.90 16.02 -2.02
N ARG A 63 -16.91 16.92 -1.95
CA ARG A 63 -17.09 17.76 -0.76
C ARG A 63 -17.34 16.96 0.52
N ARG A 64 -18.10 15.85 0.42
CA ARG A 64 -18.30 14.96 1.58
C ARG A 64 -16.99 14.31 2.05
N GLN A 65 -16.10 13.94 1.13
CA GLN A 65 -14.76 13.44 1.46
C GLN A 65 -13.97 14.48 2.25
N SER A 66 -13.86 15.70 1.71
CA SER A 66 -13.18 16.82 2.39
C SER A 66 -13.78 17.12 3.77
N ALA A 67 -15.11 17.15 3.89
CA ALA A 67 -15.77 17.44 5.16
C ALA A 67 -15.52 16.36 6.21
N SER A 68 -15.44 15.09 5.80
CA SER A 68 -15.10 13.97 6.67
C SER A 68 -13.67 14.11 7.22
N ILE A 69 -12.70 14.43 6.36
CA ILE A 69 -11.31 14.65 6.77
C ILE A 69 -11.21 15.87 7.70
N GLU A 70 -11.90 16.96 7.39
CA GLU A 70 -11.91 18.16 8.23
C GLU A 70 -12.51 17.89 9.62
N ALA A 71 -13.54 17.03 9.70
CA ALA A 71 -14.07 16.58 10.98
C ALA A 71 -13.04 15.77 11.78
N ALA A 72 -12.34 14.83 11.15
CA ALA A 72 -11.29 14.04 11.80
C ALA A 72 -10.14 14.91 12.31
N ILE A 73 -9.66 15.87 11.50
CA ILE A 73 -8.61 16.81 11.93
C ILE A 73 -9.05 17.61 13.18
N ARG A 74 -10.32 18.06 13.23
CA ARG A 74 -10.85 18.75 14.42
C ARG A 74 -10.87 17.86 15.65
N GLU A 75 -11.08 16.56 15.49
CA GLU A 75 -11.13 15.60 16.60
C GLU A 75 -9.75 15.26 17.19
N MET A 76 -8.65 15.70 16.57
CA MET A 76 -7.31 15.69 17.19
C MET A 76 -7.20 16.68 18.37
N GLN A 77 -8.16 17.61 18.50
CA GLN A 77 -8.27 18.48 19.67
C GLN A 77 -9.22 17.83 20.70
N PRO A 78 -8.72 17.31 21.83
CA PRO A 78 -9.52 16.53 22.76
C PRO A 78 -10.47 17.40 23.57
N LYS A 79 -11.67 16.90 23.81
CA LYS A 79 -12.65 17.48 24.74
C LYS A 79 -12.38 16.98 26.18
N PRO A 80 -12.90 17.64 27.23
CA PRO A 80 -12.71 17.18 28.60
C PRO A 80 -13.17 15.72 28.79
N GLY A 81 -12.27 14.89 29.30
CA GLY A 81 -12.50 13.45 29.52
C GLY A 81 -12.09 12.56 28.34
N GLU A 82 -11.80 13.13 27.17
CA GLU A 82 -11.21 12.41 26.04
C GLU A 82 -9.68 12.33 26.21
N PHE A 83 -9.08 11.25 25.70
CA PHE A 83 -7.62 11.07 25.69
C PHE A 83 -7.19 10.25 24.47
N PHE A 84 -5.90 10.22 24.22
CA PHE A 84 -5.28 9.48 23.13
C PHE A 84 -4.39 8.37 23.67
N VAL A 85 -4.23 7.29 22.91
CA VAL A 85 -3.26 6.22 23.19
C VAL A 85 -2.34 6.11 21.98
N LEU A 86 -1.04 6.32 22.20
CA LEU A 86 -0.04 6.17 21.15
C LEU A 86 0.45 4.73 21.09
N LYS A 87 0.41 4.15 19.90
CA LYS A 87 0.96 2.84 19.54
C LYS A 87 2.08 3.01 18.54
N HIS A 88 3.08 2.16 18.68
CA HIS A 88 4.21 2.04 17.78
C HIS A 88 4.12 0.69 17.07
N PHE A 89 4.43 0.70 15.79
CA PHE A 89 4.51 -0.48 14.95
C PHE A 89 5.81 -0.45 14.17
N CYS A 90 6.46 -1.60 14.06
CA CYS A 90 7.57 -1.78 13.14
C CYS A 90 7.43 -3.12 12.43
N HIS A 91 7.96 -3.18 11.21
CA HIS A 91 8.25 -4.45 10.56
C HIS A 91 9.26 -5.23 11.41
N ASP A 92 9.07 -6.54 11.52
CA ASP A 92 9.96 -7.45 12.23
C ASP A 92 10.02 -8.75 11.42
N GLU A 93 11.21 -9.10 10.91
CA GLU A 93 11.41 -10.27 10.04
C GLU A 93 11.16 -11.59 10.79
N ASP A 94 11.26 -11.59 12.12
CA ASP A 94 11.05 -12.77 12.96
C ASP A 94 9.57 -12.95 13.39
N GLU A 95 8.72 -11.93 13.19
CA GLU A 95 7.30 -11.99 13.55
C GLU A 95 6.40 -12.10 12.32
N GLN A 96 5.39 -12.97 12.40
CA GLN A 96 4.39 -13.12 11.34
C GLN A 96 3.54 -11.85 11.12
N PHE A 97 3.51 -10.96 12.10
CA PHE A 97 2.80 -9.69 12.07
C PHE A 97 3.75 -8.59 12.52
N PHE A 98 3.33 -7.34 12.32
CA PHE A 98 4.06 -6.21 12.87
C PHE A 98 4.18 -6.29 14.40
N ARG A 99 5.31 -5.83 14.91
CA ARG A 99 5.52 -5.73 16.36
C ARG A 99 4.79 -4.49 16.88
N GLU A 100 3.68 -4.71 17.56
CA GLU A 100 2.91 -3.66 18.23
C GLU A 100 3.46 -3.39 19.64
N LYS A 101 3.71 -2.11 19.94
CA LYS A 101 4.02 -1.65 21.27
C LYS A 101 3.13 -0.47 21.63
N THR A 102 2.25 -0.66 22.60
CA THR A 102 1.56 0.47 23.24
C THR A 102 2.59 1.28 24.03
N LEU A 103 2.66 2.58 23.76
CA LEU A 103 3.53 3.49 24.48
C LEU A 103 2.80 4.01 25.73
N GLU A 104 2.13 5.15 25.64
CA GLU A 104 1.50 5.80 26.80
C GLU A 104 0.28 6.64 26.37
N PRO A 105 -0.63 6.95 27.31
CA PRO A 105 -1.78 7.80 27.04
C PRO A 105 -1.44 9.30 27.12
N TYR A 106 -2.13 10.10 26.31
CA TYR A 106 -1.92 11.54 26.18
C TYR A 106 -3.24 12.31 26.30
N LEU A 107 -3.21 13.44 27.01
CA LEU A 107 -4.35 14.36 27.11
C LEU A 107 -4.32 15.49 26.06
N ALA A 108 -3.25 15.59 25.29
CA ALA A 108 -3.06 16.61 24.27
C ALA A 108 -2.23 16.06 23.10
N TRP A 109 -2.59 16.43 21.87
CA TRP A 109 -1.99 15.89 20.65
C TRP A 109 -0.54 16.36 20.47
N GLU A 110 -0.20 17.54 20.95
CA GLU A 110 1.14 18.14 20.81
C GLU A 110 2.23 17.28 21.47
N HIS A 111 1.90 16.62 22.59
CA HIS A 111 2.81 15.71 23.30
C HIS A 111 3.04 14.39 22.55
N ILE A 112 2.08 13.96 21.72
CA ILE A 112 2.26 12.80 20.84
C ILE A 112 3.39 13.10 19.85
N TRP A 113 3.46 14.31 19.29
CA TRP A 113 4.54 14.71 18.39
C TRP A 113 5.90 14.84 19.07
N GLU A 114 5.93 15.22 20.34
CA GLU A 114 7.17 15.18 21.14
C GLU A 114 7.65 13.74 21.27
N ARG A 115 6.76 12.81 21.62
CA ARG A 115 7.11 11.41 21.79
C ARG A 115 7.54 10.73 20.49
N ILE A 116 6.82 10.93 19.39
CA ILE A 116 7.19 10.38 18.08
C ILE A 116 8.58 10.87 17.66
N ARG A 117 8.87 12.16 17.84
CA ARG A 117 10.20 12.72 17.53
C ARG A 117 11.30 12.12 18.39
N GLU A 118 11.05 11.97 19.68
CA GLU A 118 11.99 11.34 20.60
C GLU A 118 12.24 9.89 20.19
N TYR A 119 11.18 9.13 19.92
CA TYR A 119 11.26 7.72 19.55
C TYR A 119 12.04 7.50 18.25
N LEU A 120 11.70 8.26 17.20
CA LEU A 120 12.43 8.24 15.93
C LEU A 120 13.88 8.69 16.09
N GLY A 121 14.21 9.48 17.13
CA GLY A 121 15.58 9.88 17.43
C GLY A 121 16.47 8.76 17.97
N TYR A 122 15.88 7.63 18.39
CA TYR A 122 16.62 6.45 18.88
C TYR A 122 16.86 5.39 17.80
N LEU A 123 16.19 5.50 16.65
CA LEU A 123 16.25 4.52 15.57
C LEU A 123 17.32 4.89 14.55
N GLU A 124 17.87 3.89 13.87
CA GLU A 124 18.66 4.09 12.65
C GLU A 124 17.75 4.40 11.45
N ASP A 125 18.31 4.85 10.33
CA ASP A 125 17.51 5.36 9.20
C ASP A 125 16.66 4.28 8.52
N ASP A 126 17.18 3.07 8.38
CA ASP A 126 16.46 1.90 7.86
C ASP A 126 15.33 1.44 8.79
N GLU A 127 15.55 1.45 10.10
CA GLU A 127 14.51 1.16 11.10
C GLU A 127 13.37 2.19 11.04
N LYS A 128 13.70 3.48 10.84
CA LYS A 128 12.68 4.55 10.70
C LYS A 128 11.80 4.32 9.48
N GLU A 129 12.37 3.85 8.38
CA GLU A 129 11.65 3.61 7.14
C GLU A 129 10.63 2.48 7.26
N LEU A 130 10.79 1.58 8.23
CA LEU A 130 9.91 0.45 8.52
C LEU A 130 9.08 0.63 9.80
N THR A 131 9.03 1.85 10.31
CA THR A 131 8.29 2.20 11.53
C THR A 131 7.10 3.11 11.20
N TRP A 132 5.97 2.85 11.84
CA TRP A 132 4.83 3.76 11.88
C TRP A 132 4.20 3.83 13.26
N PHE A 133 3.27 4.77 13.41
CA PHE A 133 2.54 4.96 14.65
C PHE A 133 1.05 4.96 14.38
N GLU A 134 0.29 4.56 15.39
CA GLU A 134 -1.15 4.81 15.42
C GLU A 134 -1.53 5.52 16.70
N VAL A 135 -2.55 6.35 16.62
CA VAL A 135 -3.12 7.05 17.76
C VAL A 135 -4.60 6.71 17.83
N GLU A 136 -4.97 6.00 18.90
CA GLU A 136 -6.38 5.76 19.20
C GLU A 136 -6.93 6.90 20.04
N LYS A 137 -8.11 7.41 19.70
CA LYS A 137 -8.85 8.40 20.49
C LYS A 137 -9.93 7.70 21.28
N TRP A 138 -9.92 7.91 22.59
CA TRP A 138 -10.87 7.29 23.51
C TRP A 138 -11.70 8.35 24.25
N SER A 139 -13.00 8.07 24.41
CA SER A 139 -13.92 8.90 25.20
C SER A 139 -14.79 8.06 26.13
N PRO A 140 -15.32 8.66 27.23
CA PRO A 140 -16.29 7.99 28.08
C PRO A 140 -17.59 7.72 27.33
N ASP A 141 -18.14 6.51 27.45
CA ASP A 141 -19.40 6.13 26.80
C ASP A 141 -20.65 6.49 27.62
N GLY A 142 -20.46 7.07 28.82
CA GLY A 142 -21.54 7.41 29.76
C GLY A 142 -22.05 6.24 30.61
N THR A 143 -21.57 5.01 30.39
CA THR A 143 -21.91 3.80 31.18
C THR A 143 -20.80 3.39 32.15
N GLY A 144 -19.72 4.17 32.21
CA GLY A 144 -18.52 3.87 32.99
C GLY A 144 -17.48 3.07 32.19
N ARG A 145 -17.63 2.95 30.86
CA ARG A 145 -16.64 2.37 29.97
C ARG A 145 -16.07 3.43 29.04
N LEU A 146 -15.02 3.04 28.32
CA LEU A 146 -14.43 3.83 27.26
C LEU A 146 -14.86 3.27 25.90
N LYS A 147 -15.02 4.16 24.93
CA LYS A 147 -15.20 3.82 23.52
C LYS A 147 -14.06 4.42 22.71
N ASN A 148 -13.57 3.66 21.74
CA ASN A 148 -12.65 4.17 20.74
C ASN A 148 -13.49 4.90 19.68
N ASP A 149 -13.19 6.18 19.50
CA ASP A 149 -13.88 7.05 18.56
C ASP A 149 -13.18 7.06 17.19
N TYR A 150 -11.86 7.16 17.20
CA TYR A 150 -11.02 7.29 16.01
C TYR A 150 -9.69 6.56 16.18
N ASP A 151 -9.21 5.97 15.09
CA ASP A 151 -7.80 5.58 14.96
C ASP A 151 -7.16 6.48 13.92
N TYR A 152 -5.98 7.01 14.20
CA TYR A 152 -5.19 7.79 13.26
C TYR A 152 -3.88 7.05 12.97
N THR A 153 -3.53 6.88 11.69
CA THR A 153 -2.25 6.30 11.30
C THR A 153 -1.29 7.40 10.88
N ILE A 154 -0.07 7.33 11.40
CA ILE A 154 0.99 8.32 11.22
C ILE A 154 2.17 7.65 10.54
N PHE A 155 2.58 8.18 9.39
CA PHE A 155 3.81 7.80 8.73
C PHE A 155 4.84 8.92 8.87
N GLY A 156 6.01 8.58 9.42
CA GLY A 156 7.01 9.56 9.81
C GLY A 156 6.45 10.59 10.79
N ARG A 157 6.12 11.79 10.28
CA ARG A 157 5.62 12.93 11.08
C ARG A 157 4.30 13.49 10.58
N GLU A 158 3.62 12.74 9.71
CA GLU A 158 2.39 13.18 9.06
C GLU A 158 1.24 12.24 9.45
N VAL A 159 0.08 12.81 9.80
CA VAL A 159 -1.14 12.01 9.95
C VAL A 159 -1.67 11.73 8.55
N CYS A 160 -1.61 10.48 8.13
CA CYS A 160 -1.96 10.08 6.77
C CYS A 160 -3.38 9.51 6.69
N TYR A 161 -3.86 8.85 7.74
CA TYR A 161 -5.11 8.10 7.69
C TYR A 161 -5.93 8.30 8.94
N PHE A 162 -7.23 8.04 8.84
CA PHE A 162 -8.10 7.88 9.99
C PHE A 162 -9.23 6.88 9.73
N SER A 163 -9.62 6.18 10.78
CA SER A 163 -10.78 5.30 10.83
C SER A 163 -11.72 5.79 11.93
N HIS A 164 -13.04 5.71 11.70
CA HIS A 164 -14.05 6.11 12.69
C HIS A 164 -14.78 4.88 13.23
N ASN A 165 -14.59 4.57 14.50
CA ASN A 165 -14.92 3.26 15.08
C ASN A 165 -16.34 3.16 15.66
N ILE A 166 -17.11 4.25 15.69
CA ILE A 166 -18.42 4.31 16.36
C ILE A 166 -19.57 3.89 15.43
N HIS A 167 -19.35 3.76 14.11
CA HIS A 167 -20.43 3.52 13.14
C HIS A 167 -20.09 2.44 12.11
N SER A 168 -20.78 1.30 12.19
CA SER A 168 -20.72 0.19 11.22
C SER A 168 -21.49 0.45 9.92
N SER A 169 -21.82 1.70 9.58
CA SER A 169 -22.62 1.97 8.38
C SER A 169 -21.74 2.00 7.14
N ARG A 170 -22.17 1.27 6.10
CA ARG A 170 -21.65 1.27 4.72
C ARG A 170 -21.56 2.65 4.04
N ASP A 171 -21.98 3.72 4.71
CA ASP A 171 -22.05 5.09 4.19
C ASP A 171 -20.83 5.96 4.56
N TRP A 172 -19.95 5.50 5.46
CA TRP A 172 -18.76 6.27 5.84
C TRP A 172 -17.56 5.98 4.94
N LEU A 173 -16.79 7.02 4.73
CA LEU A 173 -15.68 7.08 3.80
C LEU A 173 -14.43 6.59 4.53
N GLU A 174 -13.98 5.39 4.22
CA GLU A 174 -12.73 4.84 4.76
C GLU A 174 -11.54 5.59 4.17
N PHE A 175 -10.77 6.23 5.05
CA PHE A 175 -9.47 6.84 4.76
C PHE A 175 -8.40 6.05 5.48
N SER A 176 -8.27 4.78 5.14
CA SER A 176 -7.35 3.84 5.76
C SER A 176 -6.27 3.41 4.79
N THR A 177 -5.35 2.61 5.32
CA THR A 177 -4.54 1.66 4.58
C THR A 177 -5.47 0.71 3.82
N ASN A 178 -5.35 0.67 2.49
CA ASN A 178 -6.04 -0.31 1.65
C ASN A 178 -5.05 -0.78 0.57
N CYS A 179 -4.73 -2.07 0.60
CA CYS A 179 -3.82 -2.68 -0.36
C CYS A 179 -4.48 -2.94 -1.71
N ASP A 180 -5.82 -3.03 -1.78
CA ASP A 180 -6.61 -3.39 -2.97
C ASP A 180 -6.92 -2.20 -3.90
N LEU A 181 -5.96 -1.27 -4.07
CA LEU A 181 -6.13 -0.15 -4.98
C LEU A 181 -6.23 -0.63 -6.42
N ASN A 182 -7.44 -0.61 -6.99
CA ASN A 182 -7.67 -1.15 -8.32
C ASN A 182 -7.56 -0.09 -9.43
N LEU A 183 -6.32 0.29 -9.77
CA LEU A 183 -5.98 1.18 -10.88
C LEU A 183 -5.32 0.41 -12.03
N PRO A 184 -5.50 0.84 -13.28
CA PRO A 184 -4.74 0.28 -14.39
C PRO A 184 -3.27 0.71 -14.27
N VAL A 185 -2.37 -0.10 -14.83
CA VAL A 185 -0.91 0.13 -14.75
C VAL A 185 -0.26 0.26 -16.13
N PRO A 186 0.89 0.95 -16.26
CA PRO A 186 1.64 1.08 -17.51
C PRO A 186 2.57 -0.11 -17.83
N PHE A 187 2.69 -1.07 -16.91
CA PHE A 187 3.65 -2.17 -17.01
C PHE A 187 3.14 -3.28 -17.94
N HIS A 188 4.08 -4.07 -18.45
CA HIS A 188 3.87 -5.18 -19.36
C HIS A 188 4.49 -6.47 -18.80
N ALA A 189 4.05 -7.61 -19.33
CA ALA A 189 4.67 -8.90 -19.03
C ALA A 189 6.19 -8.86 -19.31
N GLY A 190 6.99 -9.34 -18.37
CA GLY A 190 8.45 -9.32 -18.40
C GLY A 190 9.08 -8.07 -17.78
N ASP A 191 8.32 -7.04 -17.43
CA ASP A 191 8.87 -5.87 -16.75
C ASP A 191 9.39 -6.25 -15.36
N LEU A 192 10.65 -5.91 -15.10
CA LEU A 192 11.26 -5.99 -13.77
C LEU A 192 10.89 -4.73 -13.00
N VAL A 193 10.26 -4.90 -11.83
CA VAL A 193 9.69 -3.81 -11.05
C VAL A 193 10.20 -3.80 -9.62
N THR A 194 10.22 -2.60 -9.03
CA THR A 194 10.42 -2.37 -7.59
C THR A 194 9.07 -2.27 -6.91
N ILE A 195 8.88 -3.04 -5.84
CA ILE A 195 7.72 -2.99 -4.96
C ILE A 195 8.13 -2.27 -3.68
N ASP A 196 7.49 -1.13 -3.37
CA ASP A 196 7.78 -0.36 -2.16
C ASP A 196 6.49 -0.04 -1.38
N CYS A 197 6.26 -0.83 -0.33
CA CYS A 197 5.13 -0.71 0.58
C CYS A 197 5.54 -0.23 1.97
N ARG A 198 6.71 0.41 2.12
CA ARG A 198 7.18 0.92 3.40
C ARG A 198 6.18 1.91 4.03
N PRO A 199 5.93 1.88 5.34
CA PRO A 199 6.73 1.21 6.34
C PRO A 199 6.30 -0.23 6.65
N SER A 200 5.21 -0.72 6.05
CA SER A 200 4.70 -2.07 6.38
C SER A 200 5.59 -3.20 5.87
N GLU A 201 6.28 -3.01 4.75
CA GLU A 201 7.14 -4.04 4.16
C GLU A 201 8.43 -3.41 3.59
N PRO A 202 9.57 -4.12 3.66
CA PRO A 202 10.79 -3.77 2.96
C PRO A 202 10.61 -3.65 1.44
N VAL A 203 11.53 -2.96 0.79
CA VAL A 203 11.54 -2.85 -0.66
C VAL A 203 11.93 -4.20 -1.28
N SER A 204 11.07 -4.74 -2.14
CA SER A 204 11.31 -5.99 -2.88
C SER A 204 11.35 -5.76 -4.39
N ARG A 205 11.81 -6.77 -5.14
CA ARG A 205 11.76 -6.78 -6.60
C ARG A 205 10.92 -7.94 -7.10
N ALA A 206 10.28 -7.75 -8.24
CA ALA A 206 9.43 -8.75 -8.87
C ALA A 206 9.46 -8.60 -10.38
N VAL A 207 9.07 -9.65 -11.10
CA VAL A 207 8.85 -9.61 -12.56
C VAL A 207 7.39 -9.78 -12.84
N ILE A 208 6.80 -8.87 -13.61
CA ILE A 208 5.42 -8.98 -14.07
C ILE A 208 5.31 -10.19 -15.01
N LEU A 209 4.39 -11.10 -14.73
CA LEU A 209 4.12 -12.26 -15.58
C LEU A 209 2.94 -12.00 -16.50
N GLU A 210 1.88 -11.41 -15.98
CA GLU A 210 0.68 -11.08 -16.75
C GLU A 210 0.05 -9.78 -16.24
N VAL A 211 -0.61 -9.06 -17.15
CA VAL A 211 -1.34 -7.82 -16.86
C VAL A 211 -2.84 -8.01 -17.08
N GLY A 212 -3.22 -9.03 -17.88
CA GLY A 212 -4.59 -9.44 -18.13
C GLY A 212 -5.41 -8.31 -18.74
N ASP A 213 -6.61 -8.06 -18.22
CA ASP A 213 -7.46 -6.95 -18.68
C ASP A 213 -7.00 -5.57 -18.17
N ASN A 214 -6.00 -5.53 -17.28
CA ASN A 214 -5.51 -4.33 -16.59
C ASN A 214 -6.56 -3.61 -15.73
N TRP A 215 -7.76 -4.16 -15.58
CA TRP A 215 -8.89 -3.55 -14.87
C TRP A 215 -9.26 -4.26 -13.59
N ASP A 216 -9.08 -5.58 -13.52
CA ASP A 216 -9.33 -6.35 -12.31
C ASP A 216 -8.16 -6.25 -11.32
N CYS A 217 -8.44 -6.47 -10.04
CA CYS A 217 -7.39 -6.48 -9.02
C CYS A 217 -6.52 -7.76 -9.10
N CYS A 218 -7.05 -8.86 -9.63
CA CYS A 218 -6.31 -10.10 -9.82
C CYS A 218 -5.52 -10.18 -11.14
N CYS A 219 -5.63 -9.20 -12.05
CA CYS A 219 -5.07 -9.33 -13.40
C CYS A 219 -3.56 -9.13 -13.48
N LEU A 220 -2.97 -8.38 -12.54
CA LEU A 220 -1.53 -8.07 -12.54
C LEU A 220 -0.80 -9.05 -11.62
N GLN A 221 -0.26 -10.12 -12.19
CA GLN A 221 0.52 -11.13 -11.46
C GLN A 221 2.01 -10.91 -11.64
N ALA A 222 2.77 -11.18 -10.59
CA ALA A 222 4.22 -11.11 -10.64
C ALA A 222 4.88 -12.31 -9.93
N LEU A 223 6.06 -12.67 -10.40
CA LEU A 223 6.99 -13.59 -9.73
C LEU A 223 7.83 -12.80 -8.73
N TYR A 224 7.94 -13.30 -7.51
CA TYR A 224 8.78 -12.73 -6.46
C TYR A 224 9.46 -13.83 -5.64
N ARG A 225 10.51 -13.45 -4.91
CA ARG A 225 11.30 -14.34 -4.05
C ARG A 225 10.79 -14.30 -2.61
N ASN A 226 10.75 -15.46 -1.96
CA ASN A 226 10.45 -15.61 -0.53
C ASN A 226 11.73 -15.53 0.33
N ASP A 227 11.57 -15.40 1.65
CA ASP A 227 12.68 -15.29 2.60
C ASP A 227 13.51 -16.58 2.69
N ASP A 228 12.87 -17.74 2.48
CA ASP A 228 13.52 -19.06 2.47
C ASP A 228 14.28 -19.37 1.15
N GLY A 229 14.32 -18.41 0.22
CA GLY A 229 14.98 -18.53 -1.08
C GLY A 229 14.17 -19.20 -2.17
N THR A 230 12.94 -19.62 -1.88
CA THR A 230 12.00 -20.14 -2.88
C THR A 230 11.26 -19.01 -3.60
N TRP A 231 10.44 -19.36 -4.59
CA TRP A 231 9.74 -18.40 -5.45
C TRP A 231 8.24 -18.61 -5.42
N SER A 232 7.48 -17.53 -5.55
CA SER A 232 6.02 -17.55 -5.58
C SER A 232 5.49 -16.52 -6.57
N THR A 233 4.23 -16.71 -6.96
CA THR A 233 3.50 -15.75 -7.78
C THR A 233 2.38 -15.13 -6.97
N GLY A 234 2.07 -13.86 -7.22
CA GLY A 234 0.87 -13.27 -6.67
C GLY A 234 0.44 -11.96 -7.30
N ALA A 235 -0.78 -11.56 -6.93
CA ALA A 235 -1.43 -10.38 -7.46
C ALA A 235 -0.84 -9.11 -6.84
N VAL A 236 -0.17 -8.31 -7.66
CA VAL A 236 0.51 -7.07 -7.25
C VAL A 236 -0.49 -6.07 -6.66
N LYS A 237 -1.66 -5.89 -7.29
CA LYS A 237 -2.66 -4.93 -6.81
C LYS A 237 -3.31 -5.31 -5.48
N HIS A 238 -3.10 -6.53 -5.00
CA HIS A 238 -3.54 -7.01 -3.68
C HIS A 238 -2.41 -7.00 -2.64
N GLY A 239 -1.20 -6.56 -3.00
CA GLY A 239 -0.04 -6.69 -2.13
C GLY A 239 0.41 -8.13 -1.89
N ARG A 240 0.03 -9.09 -2.76
CA ARG A 240 0.39 -10.51 -2.62
C ARG A 240 1.72 -10.86 -3.27
N VAL A 241 2.65 -9.91 -3.26
CA VAL A 241 3.99 -10.03 -3.86
C VAL A 241 5.09 -9.91 -2.81
N PHE A 242 4.75 -10.44 -1.64
CA PHE A 242 5.58 -10.57 -0.46
C PHE A 242 5.39 -11.99 0.09
N PRO A 243 6.32 -12.52 0.89
CA PRO A 243 6.20 -13.86 1.47
C PRO A 243 4.86 -14.05 2.20
N VAL A 244 4.36 -15.28 2.31
CA VAL A 244 2.95 -15.62 2.67
C VAL A 244 2.44 -15.00 3.99
N HIS A 245 3.35 -14.57 4.87
CA HIS A 245 3.04 -13.94 6.15
C HIS A 245 2.93 -12.41 6.10
N HIS A 246 3.24 -11.82 4.95
CA HIS A 246 3.29 -10.38 4.75
C HIS A 246 1.99 -9.89 4.11
N SER A 247 1.49 -8.76 4.60
CA SER A 247 0.25 -8.14 4.10
C SER A 247 0.43 -6.63 4.22
N PRO A 248 0.96 -5.98 3.18
CA PRO A 248 1.31 -4.58 3.26
C PRO A 248 0.08 -3.73 3.57
N ASN A 249 0.27 -2.72 4.41
CA ASN A 249 -0.76 -1.74 4.72
C ASN A 249 -0.99 -0.77 3.54
N ILE A 250 0.05 -0.52 2.75
CA ILE A 250 -0.02 0.39 1.60
C ILE A 250 -0.05 -0.41 0.32
N SER A 251 -0.96 -0.05 -0.60
CA SER A 251 -0.96 -0.67 -1.93
C SER A 251 0.39 -0.47 -2.64
N PRO A 252 0.96 -1.54 -3.24
CA PRO A 252 2.15 -1.45 -4.08
C PRO A 252 2.08 -0.38 -5.16
N LEU A 253 0.89 -0.13 -5.71
CA LEU A 253 0.70 0.74 -6.87
C LEU A 253 1.16 2.18 -6.66
N TYR A 254 1.18 2.69 -5.43
CA TYR A 254 1.64 4.06 -5.18
C TYR A 254 3.10 4.28 -5.57
N ARG A 255 3.96 3.27 -5.34
CA ARG A 255 5.41 3.36 -5.58
C ARG A 255 5.94 2.29 -6.52
N LEU A 256 5.04 1.57 -7.20
CA LEU A 256 5.41 0.62 -8.26
C LEU A 256 6.16 1.37 -9.38
N ALA A 257 7.37 0.89 -9.69
CA ALA A 257 8.22 1.50 -10.70
C ALA A 257 9.10 0.45 -11.38
N SER A 258 9.46 0.68 -12.64
CA SER A 258 10.41 -0.20 -13.33
C SER A 258 11.79 -0.11 -12.67
N PHE A 259 12.39 -1.27 -12.40
CA PHE A 259 13.71 -1.39 -11.79
C PHE A 259 14.79 -1.33 -12.88
N ARG A 260 15.81 -0.49 -12.66
CA ARG A 260 16.95 -0.31 -13.58
C ARG A 260 18.31 -0.50 -12.90
N GLY A 261 18.30 -1.00 -11.68
CA GLY A 261 19.50 -1.24 -10.90
C GLY A 261 20.15 -2.59 -11.22
N GLN A 262 21.15 -2.96 -10.43
CA GLN A 262 21.74 -4.28 -10.46
C GLN A 262 21.02 -5.17 -9.43
N LEU A 263 20.56 -6.34 -9.86
CA LEU A 263 20.02 -7.36 -8.96
C LEU A 263 21.15 -8.00 -8.15
N SER A 264 20.81 -8.45 -6.94
CA SER A 264 21.69 -9.31 -6.16
C SER A 264 21.86 -10.69 -6.84
N GLU A 265 22.86 -11.46 -6.42
CA GLU A 265 23.06 -12.82 -6.94
C GLU A 265 21.83 -13.71 -6.67
N GLU A 266 21.20 -13.52 -5.51
CA GLU A 266 20.02 -14.27 -5.07
C GLU A 266 18.75 -13.93 -5.87
N GLU A 267 18.71 -12.77 -6.51
CA GLU A 267 17.58 -12.30 -7.31
C GLU A 267 17.78 -12.51 -8.81
N ARG A 268 18.89 -13.14 -9.22
CA ARG A 268 19.28 -13.26 -10.63
C ARG A 268 18.25 -13.99 -11.49
N LEU A 269 17.45 -14.91 -10.91
CA LEU A 269 16.37 -15.58 -11.62
C LEU A 269 15.34 -14.58 -12.19
N LEU A 270 15.08 -13.46 -11.52
CA LEU A 270 14.18 -12.42 -12.02
C LEU A 270 14.66 -11.90 -13.38
N GLU A 271 15.96 -11.72 -13.58
CA GLU A 271 16.49 -11.27 -14.87
C GLU A 271 16.28 -12.33 -15.97
N GLN A 272 16.45 -13.61 -15.64
CA GLN A 272 16.26 -14.70 -16.59
C GLN A 272 14.79 -14.83 -17.00
N VAL A 273 13.87 -14.74 -16.03
CA VAL A 273 12.42 -14.76 -16.28
C VAL A 273 11.99 -13.54 -17.08
N SER A 274 12.46 -12.34 -16.72
CA SER A 274 12.21 -11.11 -17.49
C SER A 274 12.62 -11.25 -18.95
N ARG A 275 13.79 -11.85 -19.23
CA ARG A 275 14.26 -12.11 -20.61
C ARG A 275 13.48 -13.22 -21.33
N TYR A 276 13.00 -14.23 -20.62
CA TYR A 276 12.18 -15.29 -21.21
C TYR A 276 10.80 -14.75 -21.64
N VAL A 277 10.16 -13.97 -20.76
CA VAL A 277 8.85 -13.34 -21.01
C VAL A 277 8.99 -12.23 -22.05
N ASN A 278 9.87 -11.24 -21.84
CA ASN A 278 10.24 -10.21 -22.83
C ASN A 278 9.05 -9.57 -23.58
N GLY A 279 7.99 -9.20 -22.86
CA GLY A 279 6.77 -8.61 -23.44
C GLY A 279 5.75 -9.61 -23.99
N ASP A 280 6.05 -10.90 -24.01
CA ASP A 280 5.16 -11.97 -24.46
C ASP A 280 4.27 -12.44 -23.29
N GLU A 281 3.03 -11.95 -23.27
CA GLU A 281 2.06 -12.27 -22.21
C GLU A 281 1.66 -13.76 -22.22
N GLU A 282 1.69 -14.46 -23.36
CA GLU A 282 1.39 -15.90 -23.40
C GLU A 282 2.47 -16.71 -22.65
N ARG A 283 3.75 -16.35 -22.81
CA ARG A 283 4.85 -16.96 -22.05
C ARG A 283 4.75 -16.66 -20.55
N GLY A 284 4.42 -15.42 -20.21
CA GLY A 284 4.25 -15.01 -18.83
C GLY A 284 3.10 -15.73 -18.13
N SER A 285 1.92 -15.78 -18.76
CA SER A 285 0.77 -16.55 -18.28
C SER A 285 1.04 -18.06 -18.26
N GLY A 286 1.78 -18.60 -19.24
CA GLY A 286 2.21 -20.00 -19.28
C GLY A 286 3.05 -20.38 -18.06
N LEU A 287 4.07 -19.57 -17.74
CA LEU A 287 4.89 -19.76 -16.55
C LEU A 287 4.08 -19.59 -15.26
N TRP A 288 3.21 -18.58 -15.18
CA TRP A 288 2.33 -18.40 -14.03
C TRP A 288 1.45 -19.65 -13.80
N TYR A 289 0.85 -20.18 -14.88
CA TYR A 289 0.00 -21.37 -14.82
C TYR A 289 0.81 -22.62 -14.43
N HIS A 290 2.02 -22.79 -14.96
CA HIS A 290 2.92 -23.88 -14.59
C HIS A 290 3.24 -23.86 -13.08
N ILE A 291 3.64 -22.70 -12.55
CA ILE A 291 3.89 -22.53 -11.10
C ILE A 291 2.62 -22.81 -10.30
N TYR A 292 1.47 -22.35 -10.78
CA TYR A 292 0.18 -22.59 -10.13
C TYR A 292 -0.18 -24.09 -10.04
N GLU A 293 0.14 -24.87 -11.08
CA GLU A 293 -0.11 -26.32 -11.15
C GLU A 293 0.84 -27.14 -10.27
N LEU A 294 2.13 -26.78 -10.22
CA LEU A 294 3.12 -27.45 -9.35
C LEU A 294 2.73 -27.40 -7.87
N CYS A 295 2.03 -26.34 -7.50
CA CYS A 295 1.59 -26.14 -6.15
C CYS A 295 0.32 -26.95 -5.84
N GLU A 296 0.43 -28.24 -5.49
CA GLU A 296 -0.76 -29.10 -5.26
C GLU A 296 -1.64 -28.66 -4.05
N ASP A 297 -1.05 -28.12 -2.97
CA ASP A 297 -1.80 -27.69 -1.77
C ASP A 297 -1.87 -26.15 -1.65
N ARG A 298 -3.06 -25.59 -1.42
CA ARG A 298 -3.41 -24.16 -1.59
C ARG A 298 -2.83 -23.19 -0.54
N ARG A 299 -2.08 -23.67 0.45
CA ARG A 299 -1.84 -22.90 1.69
C ARG A 299 -0.41 -22.38 1.90
N ASN A 300 0.64 -23.10 1.46
CA ASN A 300 2.04 -22.67 1.58
C ASN A 300 2.79 -23.07 0.29
N ARG A 301 2.68 -22.24 -0.76
CA ARG A 301 3.01 -22.57 -2.15
C ARG A 301 4.25 -21.85 -2.63
N THR A 302 5.37 -22.55 -2.67
CA THR A 302 6.61 -22.03 -3.23
C THR A 302 7.24 -23.05 -4.17
N VAL A 303 7.99 -22.57 -5.17
CA VAL A 303 8.73 -23.38 -6.14
C VAL A 303 10.22 -23.06 -6.08
N THR A 304 11.04 -24.01 -6.48
CA THR A 304 12.49 -23.85 -6.54
C THR A 304 12.92 -23.12 -7.81
N GLU A 305 14.13 -22.55 -7.77
CA GLU A 305 14.74 -21.94 -8.97
C GLU A 305 14.91 -22.96 -10.10
N ASP A 306 15.35 -24.18 -9.80
CA ASP A 306 15.57 -25.25 -10.80
C ASP A 306 14.27 -25.64 -11.54
N GLU A 307 13.13 -25.67 -10.85
CA GLU A 307 11.83 -25.95 -11.47
C GLU A 307 11.43 -24.86 -12.47
N ILE A 308 11.61 -23.59 -12.10
CA ILE A 308 11.36 -22.46 -13.01
C ILE A 308 12.33 -22.51 -14.19
N LEU A 309 13.62 -22.76 -13.94
CA LEU A 309 14.64 -22.82 -14.97
C LEU A 309 14.37 -23.95 -15.97
N SER A 310 13.97 -25.14 -15.49
CA SER A 310 13.61 -26.27 -16.36
C SER A 310 12.50 -25.89 -17.34
N TYR A 311 11.44 -25.25 -16.87
CA TYR A 311 10.33 -24.80 -17.71
C TYR A 311 10.79 -23.82 -18.80
N ILE A 312 11.50 -22.76 -18.42
CA ILE A 312 11.92 -21.74 -19.39
C ILE A 312 12.97 -22.26 -20.39
N THR A 313 13.76 -23.27 -20.02
CA THR A 313 14.74 -23.89 -20.94
C THR A 313 14.10 -24.91 -21.88
N ASP A 314 13.11 -25.67 -21.42
CA ASP A 314 12.47 -26.71 -22.21
C ASP A 314 11.49 -26.12 -23.26
N GLU A 315 10.85 -25.00 -22.96
CA GLU A 315 10.04 -24.25 -23.94
C GLU A 315 10.84 -23.31 -24.85
N GLY A 316 12.11 -23.06 -24.50
CA GLY A 316 13.02 -22.20 -25.27
C GLY A 316 13.69 -22.86 -26.49
N VAL A 317 13.30 -24.10 -26.84
CA VAL A 317 13.87 -24.92 -27.94
C VAL A 317 12.92 -25.04 -29.13
#